data_AF-A0A4R4VVB2-F1
#
_entry.id   AF-A0A4R4VVB2-F1
#
_cell.length_a   1.000
_cell.length_b   1.000
_cell.length_c   1.000
_cell.angle_alpha   90.00
_cell.angle_beta   90.00
_cell.angle_gamma   90.00
#
_symmetry.space_group_name_H-M   'P 1'
#
loop_
_entity.id
_entity.type
_entity.pdbx_description
1 polymer ?
#
loop_
_entity_poly.entity_id
_entity_poly.type
_entity_poly.pdbx_seq_one_letter_code
_entity_poly.pdbx_strand_id
1 'polypeptide(L)'
;MTYQHKAAARFNVTAWSEHLVVDIDGEGRKAGDAYYPNRGITRAEVQYTYTGEIEGTSTLTYLIAYKADAAPILCFERFEGSIAGHEGTCVFQHTGSQDKTSVSAHLQVVPGMGTGGLETLRGEADVSIAGHSDNGYELTLTYSLG
;
A
#
# COMPACT_ATOMS: atom_id res chain seq x y z
N MET A 1 4.32 19.85 2.57
CA MET A 1 3.09 20.58 2.99
C MET A 1 2.90 20.29 4.48
N THR A 2 2.35 21.19 5.29
CA THR A 2 2.11 20.88 6.71
C THR A 2 0.65 20.47 6.87
N TYR A 3 0.43 19.18 7.16
CA TYR A 3 -0.89 18.66 7.50
C TYR A 3 -1.23 18.94 8.96
N GLN A 4 -2.51 19.15 9.26
CA GLN A 4 -2.96 19.66 10.56
C GLN A 4 -3.36 18.55 11.55
N HIS A 5 -3.68 17.36 11.04
CA HIS A 5 -4.23 16.25 11.81
C HIS A 5 -3.41 14.98 11.63
N LYS A 6 -3.63 14.04 12.54
CA LYS A 6 -3.09 12.67 12.49
C LYS A 6 -4.22 11.68 12.71
N ALA A 7 -4.19 10.56 12.01
CA ALA A 7 -5.05 9.40 12.25
C ALA A 7 -4.16 8.15 12.30
N ALA A 8 -4.18 7.45 13.43
CA ALA A 8 -3.43 6.22 13.64
C ALA A 8 -4.32 4.99 13.39
N ALA A 9 -3.76 4.00 12.72
CA ALA A 9 -4.45 2.75 12.41
C ALA A 9 -3.48 1.58 12.33
N ARG A 10 -4.05 0.38 12.28
CA ARG A 10 -3.36 -0.83 11.84
C ARG A 10 -4.01 -1.33 10.57
N PHE A 11 -3.21 -1.89 9.66
CA PHE A 11 -3.71 -2.60 8.50
C PHE A 11 -3.19 -4.03 8.41
N ASN A 12 -4.00 -4.91 7.84
CA ASN A 12 -3.67 -6.32 7.61
C ASN A 12 -3.80 -6.66 6.13
N VAL A 13 -2.94 -7.57 5.65
CA VAL A 13 -3.05 -8.14 4.31
C VAL A 13 -4.01 -9.32 4.35
N THR A 14 -5.14 -9.23 3.66
CA THR A 14 -6.18 -10.26 3.69
C THR A 14 -6.19 -11.12 2.43
N ALA A 15 -5.71 -10.60 1.31
CA ALA A 15 -5.53 -11.36 0.08
C ALA A 15 -4.32 -10.84 -0.71
N TRP A 16 -3.62 -11.75 -1.40
CA TRP A 16 -2.49 -11.44 -2.27
C TRP A 16 -2.51 -12.38 -3.49
N SER A 17 -2.59 -11.80 -4.68
CA SER A 17 -2.45 -12.52 -5.96
C SER A 17 -1.42 -11.81 -6.82
N GLU A 18 -0.39 -12.52 -7.26
CA GLU A 18 0.74 -11.90 -7.97
C GLU A 18 1.09 -12.64 -9.25
N HIS A 19 1.33 -11.85 -10.30
CA HIS A 19 1.52 -12.32 -11.66
C HIS A 19 2.79 -11.73 -12.27
N LEU A 20 3.57 -12.58 -12.94
CA LEU A 20 4.73 -12.16 -13.71
C LEU A 20 4.32 -11.19 -14.84
N VAL A 21 5.05 -10.09 -14.98
CA VAL A 21 4.94 -9.16 -16.11
C VAL A 21 6.17 -9.29 -17.01
N VAL A 22 7.36 -9.25 -16.41
CA VAL A 22 8.65 -9.39 -17.10
C VAL A 22 9.56 -10.29 -16.30
N ASP A 23 10.18 -11.27 -16.96
CA ASP A 23 11.35 -11.99 -16.46
C ASP A 23 12.53 -11.68 -17.38
N ILE A 24 13.59 -11.09 -16.82
CA ILE A 24 14.75 -10.66 -17.59
C ILE A 24 15.67 -11.84 -17.91
N ASP A 25 15.82 -12.78 -16.97
CA ASP A 25 16.82 -13.84 -17.05
C ASP A 25 16.19 -15.23 -17.28
N GLY A 26 14.87 -15.36 -17.13
CA GLY A 26 14.17 -16.65 -17.15
C GLY A 26 14.39 -17.46 -15.85
N GLU A 27 14.85 -16.79 -14.79
CA GLU A 27 15.22 -17.40 -13.52
C GLU A 27 14.47 -16.76 -12.35
N GLY A 28 14.00 -17.58 -11.43
CA GLY A 28 13.20 -17.11 -10.31
C GLY A 28 12.78 -18.24 -9.38
N ARG A 29 11.92 -17.91 -8.43
CA ARG A 29 11.36 -18.87 -7.47
C ARG A 29 9.84 -18.94 -7.62
N LYS A 30 9.29 -20.13 -7.38
CA LYS A 30 7.84 -20.33 -7.20
C LYS A 30 7.53 -20.43 -5.70
N ALA A 31 6.43 -19.81 -5.28
CA ALA A 31 5.85 -20.03 -3.96
C ALA A 31 4.33 -20.05 -4.11
N GLY A 32 3.73 -21.21 -3.83
CA GLY A 32 2.34 -21.49 -4.23
C GLY A 32 2.19 -21.37 -5.76
N ASP A 33 1.14 -20.67 -6.18
CA ASP A 33 0.85 -20.43 -7.60
C ASP A 33 1.61 -19.24 -8.21
N ALA A 34 2.29 -18.44 -7.37
CA ALA A 34 3.02 -17.26 -7.80
C ALA A 34 4.46 -17.59 -8.23
N TYR A 35 4.94 -16.87 -9.24
CA TYR A 35 6.32 -16.90 -9.71
C TYR A 35 6.96 -15.52 -9.54
N TYR A 36 8.12 -15.50 -8.87
CA TYR A 36 8.88 -14.30 -8.56
C TYR A 36 10.21 -14.36 -9.32
N PRO A 37 10.45 -13.47 -10.30
CA PRO A 37 11.70 -13.44 -11.02
C PRO A 37 12.83 -12.97 -10.10
N ASN A 38 14.06 -13.46 -10.31
CA ASN A 38 15.24 -12.90 -9.65
C ASN A 38 15.48 -11.45 -10.09
N ARG A 39 15.23 -11.19 -11.38
CA ARG A 39 15.29 -9.87 -12.02
C ARG A 39 14.11 -9.71 -12.97
N GLY A 40 13.24 -8.75 -12.69
CA GLY A 40 12.02 -8.60 -13.47
C GLY A 40 10.99 -7.70 -12.81
N ILE A 41 9.76 -7.80 -13.28
CA ILE A 41 8.60 -7.03 -12.81
C ILE A 41 7.42 -7.97 -12.63
N THR A 42 6.70 -7.81 -11.53
CA THR A 42 5.40 -8.47 -11.31
C THR A 42 4.31 -7.43 -11.08
N ARG A 43 3.06 -7.87 -11.22
CA ARG A 43 1.85 -7.15 -10.83
C ARG A 43 1.19 -7.92 -9.70
N ALA A 44 0.95 -7.27 -8.56
CA ALA A 44 0.22 -7.86 -7.44
C ALA A 44 -1.10 -7.15 -7.19
N GLU A 45 -2.18 -7.91 -7.07
CA GLU A 45 -3.50 -7.49 -6.63
C GLU A 45 -3.66 -7.87 -5.16
N VAL A 46 -3.93 -6.88 -4.31
CA VAL A 46 -3.85 -7.03 -2.86
C VAL A 46 -5.07 -6.40 -2.21
N GLN A 47 -5.50 -6.98 -1.08
CA GLN A 47 -6.58 -6.45 -0.25
C GLN A 47 -6.07 -6.18 1.16
N TYR A 48 -6.45 -5.02 1.70
CA TYR A 48 -6.18 -4.67 3.10
C TYR A 48 -7.47 -4.47 3.90
N THR A 49 -7.39 -4.72 5.20
CA THR A 49 -8.36 -4.25 6.20
C THR A 49 -7.68 -3.29 7.15
N TYR A 50 -8.39 -2.23 7.55
CA TYR A 50 -7.91 -1.18 8.44
C TYR A 50 -8.74 -1.13 9.73
N THR A 51 -8.07 -0.93 10.87
CA THR A 51 -8.69 -0.72 12.18
C THR A 51 -8.03 0.42 12.95
N GLY A 52 -8.81 1.16 13.74
CA GLY A 52 -8.34 2.32 14.50
C GLY A 52 -9.07 3.59 14.06
N GLU A 53 -8.36 4.71 13.97
CA GLU A 53 -8.93 5.98 13.46
C GLU A 53 -9.11 5.96 11.95
N ILE A 54 -8.46 5.02 11.26
CA ILE A 54 -8.77 4.64 9.87
C ILE A 54 -9.38 3.25 9.94
N GLU A 55 -10.65 3.14 9.56
CA GLU A 55 -11.41 1.89 9.63
C GLU A 55 -12.07 1.62 8.28
N GLY A 56 -11.88 0.43 7.74
CA GLY A 56 -12.43 0.07 6.44
C GLY A 56 -11.63 -0.99 5.72
N THR A 57 -11.78 -1.01 4.40
CA THR A 57 -11.08 -1.97 3.53
C THR A 57 -10.48 -1.26 2.33
N SER A 58 -9.51 -1.90 1.69
CA SER A 58 -8.99 -1.39 0.43
C SER A 58 -8.62 -2.50 -0.53
N THR A 59 -8.61 -2.12 -1.81
CA THR A 59 -8.07 -2.93 -2.89
C THR A 59 -6.99 -2.13 -3.59
N LEU A 60 -5.89 -2.79 -3.92
CA LEU A 60 -4.72 -2.11 -4.48
C LEU A 60 -4.00 -2.97 -5.51
N THR A 61 -3.29 -2.30 -6.42
CA THR A 61 -2.48 -2.97 -7.45
C THR A 61 -1.05 -2.44 -7.39
N TYR A 62 -0.12 -3.31 -7.04
CA TYR A 62 1.31 -3.03 -7.12
C TYR A 62 1.90 -3.40 -8.47
N LEU A 63 2.87 -2.61 -8.91
CA LEU A 63 3.96 -3.02 -9.78
C LEU A 63 5.23 -3.15 -8.94
N ILE A 64 5.80 -4.34 -8.92
CA ILE A 64 6.93 -4.69 -8.06
C ILE A 64 8.12 -5.05 -8.95
N ALA A 65 9.24 -4.34 -8.78
CA ALA A 65 10.48 -4.73 -9.40
C ALA A 65 11.25 -5.73 -8.52
N TYR A 66 12.05 -6.57 -9.17
CA TYR A 66 12.95 -7.52 -8.53
C TYR A 66 14.37 -7.31 -9.06
N LYS A 67 15.34 -7.25 -8.15
CA LYS A 67 16.78 -7.29 -8.42
C LYS A 67 17.55 -7.67 -7.14
N ALA A 68 18.88 -7.73 -7.23
CA ALA A 68 19.74 -8.15 -6.12
C ALA A 68 19.60 -7.30 -4.84
N ASP A 69 19.59 -5.97 -4.98
CA ASP A 69 19.34 -5.02 -3.87
C ASP A 69 17.91 -4.48 -3.91
N ALA A 70 17.55 -3.63 -2.93
CA ALA A 70 16.25 -2.97 -2.84
C ALA A 70 15.73 -2.46 -4.20
N ALA A 71 14.52 -2.89 -4.54
CA ALA A 71 13.89 -2.68 -5.84
C ALA A 71 12.64 -1.82 -5.68
N PRO A 72 12.33 -0.93 -6.64
CA PRO A 72 11.21 -0.02 -6.50
C PRO A 72 9.85 -0.73 -6.53
N ILE A 73 8.90 -0.16 -5.81
CA ILE A 73 7.48 -0.51 -5.87
C ILE A 73 6.65 0.74 -6.17
N LEU A 74 5.57 0.54 -6.92
CA LEU A 74 4.58 1.57 -7.25
C LEU A 74 3.18 0.98 -7.11
N CYS A 75 2.23 1.74 -6.56
CA CYS A 75 0.85 1.27 -6.40
C CYS A 75 -0.16 2.40 -6.36
N PHE A 76 -1.39 2.08 -6.77
CA PHE A 76 -2.58 2.80 -6.37
C PHE A 76 -3.48 1.90 -5.54
N GLU A 77 -3.95 2.43 -4.44
CA GLU A 77 -4.86 1.78 -3.49
C GLU A 77 -6.16 2.55 -3.42
N ARG A 78 -7.30 1.87 -3.66
CA ARG A 78 -8.64 2.41 -3.41
C ARG A 78 -9.11 1.98 -2.03
N PHE A 79 -9.25 2.93 -1.13
CA PHE A 79 -9.79 2.75 0.21
C PHE A 79 -11.29 3.07 0.25
N GLU A 80 -12.03 2.34 1.08
CA GLU A 80 -13.45 2.53 1.38
C GLU A 80 -13.70 2.32 2.88
N GLY A 81 -14.22 3.37 3.53
CA GLY A 81 -14.49 3.38 4.97
C GLY A 81 -14.42 4.78 5.58
N SER A 82 -13.91 4.86 6.81
CA SER A 82 -13.86 6.07 7.63
C SER A 82 -12.42 6.50 7.93
N ILE A 83 -12.13 7.80 7.84
CA ILE A 83 -10.89 8.39 8.35
C ILE A 83 -11.27 9.46 9.38
N ALA A 84 -10.91 9.24 10.63
CA ALA A 84 -11.26 10.10 11.77
C ALA A 84 -12.77 10.42 11.85
N GLY A 85 -13.61 9.45 11.52
CA GLY A 85 -15.07 9.58 11.50
C GLY A 85 -15.67 10.18 10.22
N HIS A 86 -14.83 10.53 9.23
CA HIS A 86 -15.30 10.98 7.92
C HIS A 86 -15.45 9.79 6.97
N GLU A 87 -16.70 9.44 6.67
CA GLU A 87 -17.04 8.33 5.76
C GLU A 87 -16.83 8.69 4.29
N GLY A 88 -16.25 7.79 3.52
CA GLY A 88 -16.12 7.94 2.08
C GLY A 88 -15.17 6.94 1.44
N THR A 89 -14.73 7.28 0.23
CA THR A 89 -13.64 6.56 -0.45
C THR A 89 -12.51 7.52 -0.76
N CYS A 90 -11.28 7.04 -0.86
CA CYS A 90 -10.16 7.80 -1.40
C CYS A 90 -9.19 6.88 -2.13
N VAL A 91 -8.20 7.49 -2.80
CA VAL A 91 -7.10 6.75 -3.43
C VAL A 91 -5.78 7.17 -2.83
N PHE A 92 -4.97 6.21 -2.41
CA PHE A 92 -3.57 6.42 -2.05
C PHE A 92 -2.65 6.02 -3.20
N GLN A 93 -1.60 6.81 -3.45
CA GLN A 93 -0.48 6.43 -4.30
C GLN A 93 0.67 5.99 -3.40
N HIS A 94 1.25 4.82 -3.67
CA HIS A 94 2.40 4.30 -2.94
C HIS A 94 3.63 4.38 -3.84
N THR A 95 4.72 4.92 -3.30
CA THR A 95 6.04 4.90 -3.93
C THR A 95 7.06 4.43 -2.91
N GLY A 96 7.88 3.45 -3.25
CA GLY A 96 8.78 2.87 -2.27
C GLY A 96 9.79 1.90 -2.84
N SER A 97 10.35 1.09 -1.95
CA SER A 97 11.23 -0.03 -2.30
C SER A 97 10.98 -1.25 -1.43
N GLN A 98 11.20 -2.43 -1.99
CA GLN A 98 11.22 -3.70 -1.27
C GLN A 98 12.56 -4.43 -1.46
N ASP A 99 12.97 -5.16 -0.43
CA ASP A 99 14.03 -6.16 -0.51
C ASP A 99 13.52 -7.53 0.00
N LYS A 100 14.44 -8.47 0.23
CA LYS A 100 14.08 -9.84 0.67
C LYS A 100 13.39 -9.90 2.03
N THR A 101 13.50 -8.86 2.84
CA THR A 101 13.12 -8.84 4.26
C THR A 101 12.28 -7.65 4.68
N SER A 102 12.30 -6.56 3.89
CA SER A 102 11.66 -5.31 4.26
C SER A 102 10.97 -4.61 3.10
N VAL A 103 9.98 -3.79 3.45
CA VAL A 103 9.29 -2.87 2.55
C VAL A 103 9.31 -1.50 3.19
N SER A 104 9.64 -0.48 2.39
CA SER A 104 9.51 0.93 2.76
C SER A 104 8.71 1.64 1.70
N ALA A 105 7.65 2.34 2.09
CA ALA A 105 6.77 3.05 1.16
C ALA A 105 6.32 4.38 1.72
N HIS A 106 6.28 5.39 0.86
CA HIS A 106 5.59 6.64 1.08
C HIS A 106 4.22 6.55 0.42
N LEU A 107 3.18 6.83 1.18
CA LEU A 107 1.78 6.84 0.77
C LEU A 107 1.32 8.28 0.70
N GLN A 108 0.65 8.66 -0.39
CA GLN A 108 0.10 10.00 -0.56
C GLN A 108 -1.35 9.89 -1.03
N VAL A 109 -2.26 10.64 -0.41
CA VAL A 109 -3.63 10.79 -0.90
C VAL A 109 -3.59 11.46 -2.27
N VAL A 110 -4.23 10.84 -3.27
CA VAL A 110 -4.36 11.40 -4.62
C VAL A 110 -5.48 12.46 -4.61
N PRO A 111 -5.14 13.76 -4.77
CA PRO A 111 -6.13 14.84 -4.73
C PRO A 111 -7.25 14.67 -5.76
N GLY A 112 -8.50 14.88 -5.34
CA GLY A 112 -9.67 14.85 -6.24
C GLY A 112 -10.23 13.44 -6.50
N MET A 113 -9.68 12.41 -5.88
CA MET A 113 -10.18 11.03 -5.94
C MET A 113 -10.98 10.63 -4.68
N GLY A 114 -11.23 11.58 -3.79
CA GLY A 114 -12.04 11.40 -2.59
C GLY A 114 -13.55 11.47 -2.88
N THR A 115 -14.37 10.81 -2.06
CA THR A 115 -15.85 10.93 -2.08
C THR A 115 -16.39 11.14 -0.67
N GLY A 116 -17.63 11.66 -0.55
CA GLY A 116 -18.29 11.84 0.73
C GLY A 116 -17.50 12.77 1.66
N GLY A 117 -17.31 12.36 2.90
CA GLY A 117 -16.51 13.09 3.89
C GLY A 117 -15.02 13.20 3.55
N LEU A 118 -14.55 12.52 2.50
CA LEU A 118 -13.14 12.47 2.10
C LEU A 118 -12.83 13.24 0.80
N GLU A 119 -13.79 13.96 0.20
CA GLU A 119 -13.62 14.69 -1.07
C GLU A 119 -12.44 15.67 -1.07
N THR A 120 -12.25 16.39 0.04
CA THR A 120 -11.20 17.40 0.19
C THR A 120 -9.93 16.85 0.84
N LEU A 121 -9.88 15.54 1.16
CA LEU A 121 -8.77 14.91 1.86
C LEU A 121 -7.43 15.16 1.15
N ARG A 122 -6.44 15.57 1.93
CA ARG A 122 -5.02 15.60 1.55
C ARG A 122 -4.24 14.98 2.68
N GLY A 123 -3.19 14.22 2.38
CA GLY A 123 -2.39 13.61 3.42
C GLY A 123 -1.32 12.70 2.88
N GLU A 124 -0.43 12.31 3.77
CA GLU A 124 0.63 11.35 3.51
C GLU A 124 0.97 10.53 4.75
N ALA A 125 1.57 9.38 4.52
CA ALA A 125 2.06 8.48 5.54
C ALA A 125 3.31 7.77 5.06
N ASP A 126 4.19 7.40 5.98
CA ASP A 126 5.31 6.50 5.70
C ASP A 126 5.03 5.14 6.33
N VAL A 127 5.33 4.08 5.58
CA VAL A 127 5.20 2.68 6.00
C VAL A 127 6.57 2.04 5.95
N SER A 128 6.94 1.37 7.05
CA SER A 128 8.13 0.54 7.14
C SER A 128 7.75 -0.81 7.73
N ILE A 129 7.90 -1.86 6.94
CA ILE A 129 7.57 -3.23 7.31
C ILE A 129 8.86 -4.05 7.35
N ALA A 130 9.10 -4.73 8.47
CA ALA A 130 10.18 -5.69 8.63
C ALA A 130 9.58 -7.07 8.87
N GLY A 131 9.67 -7.95 7.87
CA GLY A 131 9.09 -9.29 7.92
C GLY A 131 7.56 -9.32 7.99
N HIS A 132 7.02 -10.51 8.23
CA HIS A 132 5.59 -10.75 8.36
C HIS A 132 5.11 -10.49 9.80
N SER A 133 3.92 -9.94 9.96
CA SER A 133 3.26 -9.71 11.26
C SER A 133 1.83 -10.24 11.24
N ASP A 134 1.51 -11.15 12.17
CA ASP A 134 0.15 -11.67 12.38
C ASP A 134 -0.80 -10.62 13.00
N ASN A 135 -0.25 -9.56 13.58
CA ASN A 135 -1.02 -8.49 14.23
C ASN A 135 -1.24 -7.27 13.30
N GLY A 136 -0.81 -7.37 12.04
CA GLY A 136 -0.82 -6.28 11.07
C GLY A 136 0.29 -5.25 11.30
N TYR A 137 0.23 -4.16 10.54
CA TYR A 137 1.24 -3.12 10.47
C TYR A 137 0.66 -1.76 10.86
N GLU A 138 1.45 -0.95 11.54
CA GLU A 138 1.03 0.39 11.97
C GLU A 138 1.12 1.39 10.81
N LEU A 139 0.15 2.30 10.79
CA LEU A 139 0.08 3.41 9.86
C LEU A 139 -0.34 4.65 10.64
N THR A 140 0.34 5.77 10.41
CA THR A 140 -0.14 7.08 10.85
C THR A 140 -0.26 7.98 9.63
N LEU A 141 -1.49 8.33 9.27
CA LEU A 141 -1.77 9.31 8.23
C LEU A 141 -1.67 10.71 8.84
N THR A 142 -0.78 11.53 8.31
CA THR A 142 -0.83 12.98 8.52
C THR A 142 -1.71 13.59 7.45
N TYR A 143 -2.76 14.32 7.82
CA TYR A 143 -3.76 14.79 6.85
C TYR A 143 -4.34 16.17 7.17
N SER A 144 -4.97 16.74 6.16
CA SER A 144 -5.87 17.89 6.28
C SER A 144 -7.18 17.56 5.56
N LEU A 145 -8.27 17.97 6.19
CA LEU A 145 -9.64 17.91 5.67
C LEU A 145 -10.18 19.34 5.79
N GLY A 146 -10.74 19.86 4.70
CA GLY A 146 -11.22 21.24 4.61
C GLY A 146 -12.56 21.45 5.29
#